data_AF-A0A662UYH9-F1
#
_entry.id   AF-A0A662UYH9-F1
#
_cell.length_a   1.000
_cell.length_b   1.000
_cell.length_c   1.000
_cell.angle_alpha   90.00
_cell.angle_beta   90.00
_cell.angle_gamma   90.00
#
_symmetry.space_group_name_H-M   'P 1'
#
loop_
_entity.id
_entity.type
_entity.pdbx_description
1 polymer ?
#
loop_
_entity_poly.entity_id
_entity_poly.type
_entity_poly.pdbx_seq_one_letter_code
_entity_poly.pdbx_strand_id
1 'polypeptide(L)'
;MTQDGVGTAANITLKIYKGDALRIVTQGESDADGKYYFILDGSGLEIGEYSVNLTADNGTHLANCSDTFSIQVAPSPTCEDTLLLIKGKSLYAEGGVVSGRVSVGVEGTKYHNSTSFTNGQFSVYLRACLYRGKRYIVNVIVTDSANRQGTSQIIFSIS
;
A
#
# COMPACT_ATOMS: atom_id res chain seq x y z
N MET A 1 -30.57 -31.41 -13.85
CA MET A 1 -31.59 -31.27 -12.81
C MET A 1 -30.98 -30.41 -11.71
N THR A 2 -31.26 -29.11 -11.75
CA THR A 2 -30.90 -28.19 -10.66
C THR A 2 -31.85 -28.49 -9.52
N GLN A 3 -31.32 -29.05 -8.43
CA GLN A 3 -32.09 -29.28 -7.23
C GLN A 3 -32.25 -27.92 -6.53
N ASP A 4 -33.25 -27.14 -6.96
CA ASP A 4 -33.80 -26.03 -6.18
C ASP A 4 -34.56 -26.64 -4.99
N GLY A 5 -33.81 -27.19 -4.05
CA GLY A 5 -34.33 -27.56 -2.75
C GLY A 5 -34.46 -26.27 -1.94
N VAL A 6 -35.69 -25.86 -1.64
CA VAL A 6 -35.95 -24.90 -0.57
C VAL A 6 -35.56 -25.59 0.74
N GLY A 7 -34.27 -25.50 1.08
CA GLY A 7 -33.73 -26.07 2.30
C GLY A 7 -34.36 -25.41 3.52
N THR A 8 -34.65 -26.19 4.55
CA THR A 8 -35.04 -25.65 5.86
C THR A 8 -33.91 -24.75 6.37
N ALA A 9 -34.25 -23.56 6.86
CA ALA A 9 -33.28 -22.65 7.46
C ALA A 9 -32.46 -23.38 8.52
N ALA A 10 -31.14 -23.40 8.34
CA ALA A 10 -30.21 -23.97 9.30
C ALA A 10 -29.69 -22.86 10.21
N ASN A 11 -29.46 -23.20 11.48
CA ASN A 11 -28.69 -22.37 12.38
C ASN A 11 -27.22 -22.54 12.01
N ILE A 12 -26.60 -21.48 11.50
CA ILE A 12 -25.18 -21.49 11.16
C ILE A 12 -24.38 -20.90 12.32
N THR A 13 -23.43 -21.64 12.84
CA THR A 13 -22.48 -21.19 13.87
C THR A 13 -21.08 -21.10 13.28
N LEU A 14 -20.42 -19.96 13.48
CA LEU A 14 -19.03 -19.72 13.16
C LEU A 14 -18.19 -19.72 14.44
N LYS A 15 -17.13 -20.52 14.46
CA LYS A 15 -16.10 -20.53 15.50
C LYS A 15 -14.74 -20.21 14.90
N ILE A 16 -14.02 -19.26 15.49
CA ILE A 16 -12.66 -18.89 15.05
C ILE A 16 -11.68 -19.19 16.18
N TYR A 17 -10.58 -19.86 15.85
CA TYR A 17 -9.54 -20.28 16.79
C TYR A 17 -8.18 -19.74 16.37
N LYS A 18 -7.32 -19.45 17.37
CA LYS A 18 -5.89 -19.17 17.19
C LYS A 18 -5.11 -20.27 17.91
N GLY A 19 -4.51 -21.19 17.16
CA GLY A 19 -4.12 -22.48 17.73
C GLY A 19 -5.36 -23.18 18.30
N ASP A 20 -5.29 -23.64 19.56
CA ASP A 20 -6.41 -24.30 20.24
C ASP A 20 -7.36 -23.32 20.97
N ALA A 21 -7.01 -22.03 21.03
CA ALA A 21 -7.78 -21.04 21.77
C ALA A 21 -8.96 -20.50 20.95
N LEU A 22 -10.19 -20.70 21.43
CA LEU A 22 -11.40 -20.10 20.85
C LEU A 22 -11.38 -18.58 21.03
N ARG A 23 -11.53 -17.84 19.93
CA ARG A 23 -11.51 -16.36 19.92
C ARG A 23 -12.88 -15.78 19.66
N ILE A 24 -13.58 -16.29 18.64
CA ILE A 24 -14.89 -15.80 18.25
C ILE A 24 -15.85 -16.98 18.15
N VAL A 25 -17.07 -16.76 18.64
CA VAL A 25 -18.23 -17.63 18.47
C VAL A 25 -19.39 -16.72 18.09
N THR A 26 -19.96 -16.91 16.91
CA THR A 26 -21.09 -16.10 16.44
C THR A 26 -22.06 -16.92 15.59
N GLN A 27 -23.29 -16.45 15.47
CA GLN A 27 -24.31 -17.04 14.61
C GLN A 27 -24.40 -16.27 13.29
N GLY A 28 -24.72 -17.00 12.21
CA GLY A 28 -24.86 -16.43 10.88
C GLY A 28 -26.21 -15.74 10.74
N GLU A 29 -26.20 -14.60 10.08
CA GLU A 29 -27.41 -13.89 9.65
C GLU A 29 -27.74 -14.32 8.23
N SER A 30 -29.03 -14.49 7.90
CA SER A 30 -29.48 -14.84 6.56
C SER A 30 -30.15 -13.65 5.87
N ASP A 31 -29.92 -13.48 4.58
CA ASP A 31 -30.71 -12.56 3.75
C ASP A 31 -32.00 -13.23 3.22
N ALA A 32 -32.81 -12.45 2.49
CA ALA A 32 -34.06 -12.93 1.90
C ALA A 32 -33.86 -14.01 0.81
N ASP A 33 -32.64 -14.13 0.27
CA ASP A 33 -32.25 -15.11 -0.73
C ASP A 33 -31.66 -16.39 -0.10
N GLY A 34 -31.61 -16.47 1.23
CA GLY A 34 -31.10 -17.62 1.97
C GLY A 34 -29.57 -17.71 2.03
N LYS A 35 -28.84 -16.63 1.70
CA LYS A 35 -27.39 -16.57 1.89
C LYS A 35 -27.07 -16.16 3.32
N TYR A 36 -26.07 -16.82 3.89
CA TYR A 36 -25.61 -16.54 5.24
C TYR A 36 -24.34 -15.68 5.24
N TYR A 37 -24.29 -14.71 6.14
CA TYR A 37 -23.14 -13.84 6.36
C TYR A 37 -22.84 -13.69 7.85
N PHE A 38 -21.61 -13.27 8.14
CA PHE A 38 -21.11 -13.02 9.49
C PHE A 38 -20.48 -11.63 9.52
N ILE A 39 -20.90 -10.82 10.47
CA ILE A 39 -20.30 -9.51 10.71
C ILE A 39 -19.36 -9.66 11.90
N LEU A 40 -18.07 -9.42 11.67
CA LEU A 40 -17.03 -9.44 12.69
C LEU A 40 -16.50 -8.03 12.86
N ASP A 41 -16.50 -7.51 14.09
CA ASP A 41 -15.92 -6.21 14.41
C ASP A 41 -14.38 -6.25 14.56
N GLY A 42 -13.79 -7.45 14.43
CA GLY A 42 -12.36 -7.70 14.54
C GLY A 42 -11.82 -7.65 15.97
N SER A 43 -12.65 -7.40 16.97
CA SER A 43 -12.23 -7.40 18.37
C SER A 43 -11.78 -8.81 18.79
N GLY A 44 -10.65 -8.90 19.49
CA GLY A 44 -10.07 -10.19 19.91
C GLY A 44 -9.32 -10.97 18.82
N LEU A 45 -9.19 -10.41 17.62
CA LEU A 45 -8.30 -10.91 16.57
C LEU A 45 -6.99 -10.11 16.56
N GLU A 46 -5.88 -10.84 16.44
CA GLU A 46 -4.50 -10.35 16.47
C GLU A 46 -3.79 -10.84 15.20
N ILE A 47 -2.58 -10.37 14.96
CA ILE A 47 -1.73 -10.91 13.88
C ILE A 47 -1.48 -12.41 14.12
N GLY A 48 -1.60 -13.21 13.06
CA GLY A 48 -1.31 -14.63 13.06
C GLY A 48 -2.28 -15.46 12.21
N GLU A 49 -2.07 -16.78 12.25
CA GLU A 49 -2.90 -17.78 11.59
C GLU A 49 -4.10 -18.17 12.45
N TYR A 50 -5.23 -18.38 11.79
CA TYR A 50 -6.50 -18.75 12.39
C TYR A 50 -7.12 -19.94 11.67
N SER A 51 -7.77 -20.80 12.44
CA SER A 51 -8.69 -21.81 11.91
C SER A 51 -10.13 -21.38 12.15
N VAL A 52 -10.97 -21.71 11.19
CA VAL A 52 -12.39 -21.40 11.16
C VAL A 52 -13.14 -22.70 11.09
N ASN A 53 -14.14 -22.86 11.95
CA ASN A 53 -15.08 -23.97 11.91
C ASN A 53 -16.49 -23.42 11.77
N LEU A 54 -17.17 -23.84 10.71
CA LEU A 54 -18.58 -23.56 10.42
C LEU A 54 -19.40 -24.80 10.71
N THR A 55 -20.53 -24.63 11.36
CA THR A 55 -21.51 -25.69 11.62
C THR A 55 -22.88 -25.21 11.18
N ALA A 56 -23.56 -26.00 10.35
CA ALA A 56 -24.92 -25.78 9.92
C ALA A 56 -25.82 -26.88 10.49
N ASP A 57 -26.83 -26.50 11.25
CA ASP A 57 -27.75 -27.44 11.91
C ASP A 57 -29.21 -27.04 11.68
N ASN A 58 -30.02 -27.94 11.11
CA ASN A 58 -31.47 -27.73 10.95
C ASN A 58 -32.32 -28.65 11.85
N GLY A 59 -31.70 -29.27 12.86
CA GLY A 59 -32.32 -30.21 13.79
C GLY A 59 -32.40 -31.65 13.30
N THR A 60 -32.26 -31.89 11.99
CA THR A 60 -32.30 -33.23 11.39
C THR A 60 -31.00 -33.59 10.67
N HIS A 61 -30.28 -32.59 10.19
CA HIS A 61 -29.03 -32.71 9.47
C HIS A 61 -28.01 -31.75 10.06
N LEU A 62 -26.79 -32.24 10.16
CA LEU A 62 -25.62 -31.48 10.60
C LEU A 62 -24.58 -31.49 9.49
N ALA A 63 -24.09 -30.32 9.12
CA ALA A 63 -22.96 -30.17 8.23
C ALA A 63 -21.87 -29.32 8.88
N ASN A 64 -20.61 -29.65 8.62
CA ASN A 64 -19.47 -28.91 9.12
C ASN A 64 -18.47 -28.62 7.99
N CYS A 65 -17.87 -27.44 8.05
CA CYS A 65 -16.79 -27.02 7.16
C CYS A 65 -15.69 -26.35 7.98
N SER A 66 -14.45 -26.48 7.55
CA SER A 66 -13.32 -25.82 8.17
C SER A 66 -12.45 -25.14 7.13
N ASP A 67 -11.92 -23.97 7.46
CA ASP A 67 -10.99 -23.22 6.62
C ASP A 67 -9.94 -22.52 7.50
N THR A 68 -8.97 -21.87 6.87
CA THR A 68 -7.92 -21.11 7.55
C THR A 68 -7.75 -19.74 6.93
N PHE A 69 -7.43 -18.75 7.75
CA PHE A 69 -7.02 -17.42 7.27
C PHE A 69 -5.93 -16.84 8.15
N SER A 70 -5.17 -15.89 7.60
CA SER A 70 -4.12 -15.19 8.34
C SER A 70 -4.44 -13.71 8.45
N ILE A 71 -4.25 -13.13 9.63
CA ILE A 71 -4.17 -11.68 9.81
C ILE A 71 -2.70 -11.29 9.79
N GLN A 72 -2.34 -10.42 8.87
CA GLN A 72 -0.98 -9.90 8.74
C GLN A 72 -0.98 -8.41 8.99
N VAL A 73 0.14 -7.89 9.49
CA VAL A 73 0.39 -6.45 9.40
C VAL A 73 0.68 -6.17 7.93
N ALA A 74 -0.14 -5.34 7.29
CA ALA A 74 0.36 -4.66 6.10
C ALA A 74 1.67 -3.95 6.51
N PRO A 75 2.78 -4.09 5.76
CA PRO A 75 4.04 -3.46 6.14
C PRO A 75 3.77 -2.00 6.48
N SER A 76 3.99 -1.67 7.75
CA SER A 76 3.74 -0.33 8.28
C SER A 76 4.51 0.68 7.42
N PRO A 77 3.93 1.87 7.15
CA PRO A 77 4.56 2.91 6.37
C PRO A 77 5.67 3.55 7.21
N THR A 78 6.74 2.82 7.47
CA THR A 78 8.02 3.39 7.87
C THR A 78 8.76 3.71 6.58
N CYS A 79 9.04 5.00 6.37
CA CYS A 79 9.81 5.40 5.22
C CYS A 79 11.27 4.97 5.39
N GLU A 80 11.89 4.60 4.27
CA GLU A 80 13.28 4.24 4.14
C GLU A 80 14.10 5.51 3.86
N ASP A 81 15.14 5.75 4.67
CA ASP A 81 16.07 6.84 4.45
C ASP A 81 16.90 6.57 3.19
N THR A 82 16.58 7.28 2.11
CA THR A 82 17.10 7.04 0.76
C THR A 82 17.99 8.20 0.33
N LEU A 83 19.19 7.89 -0.18
CA LEU A 83 20.08 8.87 -0.80
C LEU A 83 19.94 8.81 -2.33
N LEU A 84 19.36 9.85 -2.91
CA LEU A 84 19.23 10.02 -4.36
C LEU A 84 20.43 10.80 -4.89
N LEU A 85 21.03 10.34 -5.99
CA LEU A 85 22.06 11.06 -6.74
C LEU A 85 21.49 11.48 -8.09
N ILE A 86 21.20 12.77 -8.24
CA ILE A 86 20.67 13.35 -9.47
C ILE A 86 21.81 13.99 -10.23
N LYS A 87 22.11 13.46 -11.42
CA LYS A 87 23.11 14.00 -12.34
C LYS A 87 22.43 14.46 -13.61
N GLY A 88 22.95 15.51 -14.22
CA GLY A 88 22.41 15.99 -15.48
C GLY A 88 23.29 16.99 -16.18
N LYS A 89 22.89 17.29 -17.43
CA LYS A 89 23.48 18.32 -18.26
C LYS A 89 22.44 19.39 -18.56
N SER A 90 22.82 20.65 -18.47
CA SER A 90 21.98 21.80 -18.79
C SER A 90 22.55 22.59 -19.96
N LEU A 91 21.68 22.86 -20.93
CA LEU A 91 21.96 23.55 -22.18
C LEU A 91 20.89 24.61 -22.40
N TYR A 92 21.26 25.73 -23.01
CA TYR A 92 20.27 26.67 -23.56
C TYR A 92 19.63 26.06 -24.83
N ALA A 93 18.43 26.53 -25.18
CA ALA A 93 17.70 26.02 -26.34
C ALA A 93 18.44 26.32 -27.66
N GLU A 94 19.09 27.48 -27.72
CA GLU A 94 19.97 27.93 -28.79
C GLU A 94 21.34 27.22 -28.83
N GLY A 95 21.61 26.34 -27.86
CA GLY A 95 22.91 25.72 -27.66
C GLY A 95 23.81 26.48 -26.68
N GLY A 96 24.92 25.86 -26.29
CA GLY A 96 25.79 26.37 -25.24
C GLY A 96 25.43 25.84 -23.84
N VAL A 97 26.40 25.89 -22.94
CA VAL A 97 26.28 25.32 -21.59
C VAL A 97 25.78 26.36 -20.59
N VAL A 98 24.90 25.94 -19.69
CA VAL A 98 24.41 26.80 -18.60
C VAL A 98 25.37 26.71 -17.42
N SER A 99 25.57 27.82 -16.72
CA SER A 99 26.15 27.83 -15.37
C SER A 99 25.17 28.53 -14.44
N GLY A 100 25.01 28.02 -13.23
CA GLY A 100 23.97 28.51 -12.34
C GLY A 100 23.75 27.64 -11.12
N ARG A 101 22.50 27.51 -10.69
CA ARG A 101 22.06 26.68 -9.57
C ARG A 101 21.07 25.63 -10.07
N VAL A 102 21.24 24.39 -9.63
CA VAL A 102 20.22 23.37 -9.76
C VAL A 102 19.57 23.13 -8.41
N SER A 103 18.24 23.07 -8.39
CA SER A 103 17.41 22.74 -7.24
C SER A 103 16.63 21.46 -7.57
N VAL A 104 16.65 20.51 -6.66
CA VAL A 104 15.91 19.25 -6.76
C VAL A 104 14.98 19.11 -5.56
N GLY A 105 13.79 18.56 -5.77
CA GLY A 105 12.86 18.30 -4.68
C GLY A 105 11.87 17.19 -5.01
N VAL A 106 11.52 16.37 -4.02
CA VAL A 106 10.48 15.35 -4.15
C VAL A 106 9.12 16.01 -3.96
N GLU A 107 8.27 15.96 -4.99
CA GLU A 107 6.96 16.60 -5.02
C GLU A 107 6.07 16.16 -3.86
N GLY A 108 5.37 17.12 -3.26
CA GLY A 108 4.47 16.87 -2.11
C GLY A 108 5.21 16.51 -0.81
N THR A 109 6.52 16.75 -0.73
CA THR A 109 7.31 16.50 0.48
C THR A 109 8.17 17.70 0.85
N LYS A 110 8.78 17.66 2.04
CA LYS A 110 9.76 18.65 2.50
C LYS A 110 11.16 18.45 1.94
N TYR A 111 11.44 17.34 1.24
CA TYR A 111 12.79 16.97 0.84
C TYR A 111 13.20 17.73 -0.41
N HIS A 112 14.18 18.61 -0.24
CA HIS A 112 14.78 19.39 -1.31
C HIS A 112 16.27 19.61 -1.04
N ASN A 113 17.04 19.81 -2.11
CA ASN A 113 18.42 20.23 -2.01
C ASN A 113 18.81 21.06 -3.25
N SER A 114 19.87 21.83 -3.18
CA SER A 114 20.38 22.58 -4.32
C SER A 114 21.90 22.66 -4.31
N THR A 115 22.50 22.83 -5.49
CA THR A 115 23.92 23.14 -5.62
C THR A 115 24.15 24.10 -6.77
N SER A 116 25.20 24.90 -6.68
CA SER A 116 25.73 25.62 -7.81
C SER A 116 26.52 24.69 -8.72
N PHE A 117 26.54 25.00 -10.01
CA PHE A 117 27.24 24.23 -11.03
C PHE A 117 27.75 25.14 -12.15
N THR A 118 28.78 24.67 -12.84
CA THR A 118 29.39 25.35 -13.99
C THR A 118 29.57 24.38 -15.15
N ASN A 119 29.83 24.91 -16.35
CA ASN A 119 30.09 24.10 -17.56
C ASN A 119 28.94 23.14 -17.93
N GLY A 120 27.71 23.48 -17.55
CA GLY A 120 26.52 22.74 -17.93
C GLY A 120 26.36 21.39 -17.26
N GLN A 121 27.19 20.98 -16.30
CA GLN A 121 27.06 19.67 -15.65
C GLN A 121 26.78 19.84 -14.16
N PHE A 122 25.82 19.09 -13.63
CA PHE A 122 25.48 19.14 -12.21
C PHE A 122 25.33 17.76 -11.59
N SER A 123 25.52 17.71 -10.27
CA SER A 123 25.32 16.53 -9.45
C SER A 123 24.78 16.97 -8.09
N VAL A 124 23.60 16.47 -7.72
CA VAL A 124 22.96 16.79 -6.43
C VAL A 124 22.65 15.51 -5.68
N TYR A 125 23.06 15.46 -4.42
CA TYR A 125 22.62 14.45 -3.48
C TYR A 125 21.37 14.93 -2.76
N LEU A 126 20.31 14.13 -2.74
CA LEU A 126 19.08 14.42 -2.02
C LEU A 126 18.76 13.26 -1.08
N ARG A 127 18.80 13.52 0.23
CA ARG A 127 18.40 12.55 1.25
C ARG A 127 16.91 12.74 1.56
N ALA A 128 16.14 11.67 1.47
CA ALA A 128 14.69 11.71 1.65
C ALA A 128 14.19 10.40 2.29
N CYS A 129 13.17 10.52 3.14
CA CYS A 129 12.48 9.36 3.69
C CYS A 129 11.34 8.97 2.73
N LEU A 130 11.46 7.82 2.05
CA LEU A 130 10.56 7.36 0.99
C LEU A 130 9.91 6.01 1.35
N TYR A 131 8.70 5.74 0.86
CA TYR A 131 7.92 4.54 1.10
C TYR A 131 8.04 3.59 -0.10
N ARG A 132 8.29 2.31 0.16
CA ARG A 132 8.32 1.26 -0.87
C ARG A 132 6.99 1.15 -1.59
N GLY A 133 7.04 0.86 -2.88
CA GLY A 133 5.85 0.73 -3.73
C GLY A 133 5.14 2.05 -4.05
N LYS A 134 5.49 3.18 -3.39
CA LYS A 134 4.97 4.50 -3.75
C LYS A 134 5.71 5.08 -4.96
N ARG A 135 4.96 5.70 -5.87
CA ARG A 135 5.49 6.45 -7.01
C ARG A 135 5.81 7.88 -6.58
N TYR A 136 7.00 8.35 -6.93
CA TYR A 136 7.55 9.66 -6.59
C TYR A 136 7.90 10.45 -7.84
N ILE A 137 7.80 11.78 -7.74
CA ILE A 137 8.20 12.73 -8.77
C ILE A 137 9.28 13.63 -8.16
N VAL A 138 10.47 13.68 -8.77
CA VAL A 138 11.51 14.66 -8.45
C VAL A 138 11.43 15.79 -9.46
N ASN A 139 11.14 16.99 -8.98
CA ASN A 139 11.25 18.21 -9.77
C ASN A 139 12.72 18.65 -9.78
N VAL A 140 13.26 18.88 -10.98
CA VAL A 140 14.60 19.44 -11.20
C VAL A 140 14.42 20.80 -11.84
N ILE A 141 14.93 21.84 -11.18
CA ILE A 141 14.86 23.22 -11.64
C ILE A 141 16.29 23.72 -11.79
N VAL A 142 16.67 24.11 -13.01
CA VAL A 142 17.93 24.77 -13.28
C VAL A 142 17.67 26.25 -13.43
N THR A 143 18.36 27.07 -12.66
CA THR A 143 18.30 28.53 -12.70
C THR A 143 19.66 29.08 -13.12
N ASP A 144 19.70 29.89 -14.16
CA ASP A 144 20.95 30.54 -14.61
C ASP A 144 21.24 31.86 -13.87
N SER A 145 22.34 32.52 -14.20
CA SER A 145 22.76 33.79 -13.57
C SER A 145 21.80 34.97 -13.83
N ALA A 146 20.95 34.88 -14.84
CA ALA A 146 19.92 35.86 -15.16
C ALA A 146 18.55 35.50 -14.54
N ASN A 147 18.52 34.52 -13.63
CA ASN A 147 17.31 33.97 -13.01
C ASN A 147 16.33 33.31 -14.00
N ARG A 148 16.77 32.93 -15.20
CA ARG A 148 15.95 32.14 -16.14
C ARG A 148 15.95 30.69 -15.70
N GLN A 149 14.80 30.02 -15.87
CA GLN A 149 14.59 28.66 -15.37
C GLN A 149 14.30 27.67 -16.49
N GLY A 150 14.87 26.47 -16.37
CA GLY A 150 14.48 25.27 -17.08
C GLY A 150 14.06 24.19 -16.09
N THR A 151 13.01 23.43 -16.40
CA THR A 151 12.45 22.41 -15.52
C THR A 151 12.46 21.02 -16.15
N SER A 152 12.57 19.99 -15.32
CA SER A 152 12.45 18.60 -15.71
C SER A 152 11.89 17.78 -14.55
N GLN A 153 11.33 16.62 -14.85
CA GLN A 153 10.76 15.71 -13.86
C GLN A 153 11.34 14.31 -14.03
N ILE A 154 11.67 13.67 -12.90
CA ILE A 154 12.08 12.27 -12.84
C ILE A 154 11.03 11.52 -12.04
N ILE A 155 10.46 10.46 -12.62
CA ILE A 155 9.44 9.66 -11.97
C ILE A 155 10.03 8.29 -11.63
N PHE A 156 9.93 7.88 -10.36
CA PHE A 156 10.51 6.62 -9.90
C PHE A 156 9.69 6.00 -8.75
N SER A 157 10.01 4.76 -8.42
CA SER A 157 9.53 4.05 -7.23
C SER A 157 10.67 3.29 -6.61
N ILE A 158 10.69 3.18 -5.29
CA ILE A 158 11.60 2.28 -4.57
C ILE A 158 10.92 0.93 -4.37
N SER A 159 11.62 -0.15 -4.74
CA SER A 159 11.21 -1.56 -4.64
C SER A 159 11.45 -2.11 -3.25
#